data_AF-A0A385PXY8-F1
#
_entry.id   AF-A0A385PXY8-F1
#
_cell.length_a   1.000
_cell.length_b   1.000
_cell.length_c   1.000
_cell.angle_alpha   90.00
_cell.angle_beta   90.00
_cell.angle_gamma   90.00
#
_symmetry.space_group_name_H-M   'P 1'
#
loop_
_entity.id
_entity.type
_entity.pdbx_description
1 polymer ?
#
loop_
_entity_poly.entity_id
_entity_poly.type
_entity_poly.pdbx_seq_one_letter_code
_entity_poly.pdbx_strand_id
1 'polypeptide(L)'
;MSEFDKIIGYADIKAELIRFCDVLKNFKDYKRLGVEIPRGMLLHGEPGIGKTRLAKSFIEESKIKSFTIRKDKHSREFINHIRDIFDKAKEEEFAIVFLDDIDKFANEDEYHKDAEEYVVVQSCIDDCKDSNVFVLATANSIYFLPNSLMRAGRFNKVIQMTCPVGDDAKKIIKHFLSKKQVLGDIDIDDISSFMEGHSCAELEMVINEAGIYTVFDKRAKIEQRDIIKACMRLIFDAPESVEYIDSNILKKVAVHESGHAVISEILESGSVNLISICGYSNTSGGITSVRKPDDYNFSVLAQENEIIRSLGGKAAIEMIYGTFDLGCEGDLHKAFDLVTTFVDNYCAYGFNAFERGTSSQYLLESKDRKVAEQMDRYYRKSKQIIAENREFFDAMVQELLKEKTLTKKQIRSIRDSVVIRD
;
A
#
# COMPACT_ATOMS: atom_id res chain seq x y z
N MET A 1 -26.15 6.20 -18.11
CA MET A 1 -25.25 5.91 -16.97
C MET A 1 -23.85 5.85 -17.55
N SER A 2 -22.90 6.56 -16.95
CA SER A 2 -21.51 6.60 -17.44
C SER A 2 -20.86 5.24 -17.21
N GLU A 3 -19.99 4.79 -18.11
CA GLU A 3 -19.22 3.57 -17.90
C GLU A 3 -18.29 3.68 -16.69
N PHE A 4 -17.90 4.90 -16.33
CA PHE A 4 -17.14 5.19 -15.12
C PHE A 4 -17.94 5.00 -13.81
N ASP A 5 -19.27 4.95 -13.87
CA ASP A 5 -20.12 4.68 -12.70
C ASP A 5 -19.94 3.23 -12.20
N LYS A 6 -19.47 2.33 -13.08
CA LYS A 6 -19.13 0.94 -12.72
C LYS A 6 -17.83 0.84 -11.90
N ILE A 7 -17.02 1.90 -11.85
CA ILE A 7 -15.77 1.96 -11.10
C ILE A 7 -15.99 2.71 -9.78
N ILE A 8 -15.76 1.99 -8.68
CA ILE A 8 -15.90 2.52 -7.32
C ILE A 8 -14.60 3.20 -6.89
N GLY A 9 -14.69 4.38 -6.27
CA GLY A 9 -13.52 5.18 -5.87
C GLY A 9 -12.83 5.90 -7.04
N TYR A 10 -11.61 6.36 -6.81
CA TYR A 10 -10.70 6.99 -7.78
C TYR A 10 -11.30 8.23 -8.47
N ALA A 11 -11.96 9.10 -7.72
CA ALA A 11 -12.72 10.23 -8.27
C ALA A 11 -11.87 11.15 -9.16
N ASP A 12 -10.66 11.49 -8.72
CA ASP A 12 -9.77 12.40 -9.45
C ASP A 12 -9.28 11.79 -10.77
N ILE A 13 -8.89 10.52 -10.72
CA ILE A 13 -8.46 9.77 -11.90
C ILE A 13 -9.63 9.65 -12.89
N LYS A 14 -10.84 9.32 -12.40
CA LYS A 14 -12.03 9.26 -13.25
C LYS A 14 -12.34 10.62 -13.89
N ALA A 15 -12.23 11.72 -13.14
CA ALA A 15 -12.44 13.05 -13.67
C ALA A 15 -11.41 13.40 -14.76
N GLU A 16 -10.14 13.02 -14.59
CA GLU A 16 -9.12 13.17 -15.63
C GLU A 16 -9.44 12.34 -16.88
N LEU A 17 -9.80 11.07 -16.70
CA LEU A 17 -10.18 10.18 -17.81
C LEU A 17 -11.42 10.65 -18.55
N ILE A 18 -12.41 11.21 -17.86
CA ILE A 18 -13.60 11.80 -18.48
C ILE A 18 -13.21 13.01 -19.35
N ARG A 19 -12.29 13.87 -18.89
CA ARG A 19 -11.77 14.97 -19.73
C ARG A 19 -11.04 14.45 -20.96
N PHE A 20 -10.22 13.42 -20.82
CA PHE A 20 -9.56 12.79 -21.97
C PHE A 20 -10.56 12.18 -22.95
N CYS A 21 -11.59 11.52 -22.45
CA CYS A 21 -12.66 10.95 -23.26
C CYS A 21 -13.36 12.04 -24.11
N ASP A 22 -13.61 13.21 -23.54
CA ASP A 22 -14.15 14.36 -24.26
C ASP A 22 -13.19 14.87 -25.35
N VAL A 23 -11.89 14.99 -25.04
CA VAL A 23 -10.86 15.37 -26.02
C VAL A 23 -10.85 14.42 -27.22
N LEU A 24 -10.92 13.11 -26.99
CA LEU A 24 -10.91 12.14 -28.08
C LEU A 24 -12.22 12.18 -28.90
N LYS A 25 -13.38 12.34 -28.26
CA LYS A 25 -14.68 12.46 -28.94
C LYS A 25 -14.79 13.72 -29.80
N ASN A 26 -14.36 14.85 -29.26
CA ASN A 26 -14.51 16.18 -29.85
C ASN A 26 -13.20 16.69 -30.48
N PHE A 27 -12.32 15.78 -30.88
CA PHE A 27 -10.94 16.07 -31.25
C PHE A 27 -10.77 17.14 -32.34
N LYS A 28 -11.74 17.26 -33.25
CA LYS A 28 -11.75 18.28 -34.32
C LYS A 28 -11.90 19.70 -33.78
N ASP A 29 -12.68 19.90 -32.72
CA ASP A 29 -12.89 21.20 -32.10
C ASP A 29 -11.66 21.62 -31.28
N TYR A 30 -11.05 20.67 -30.57
CA TYR A 30 -9.76 20.89 -29.90
C TYR A 30 -8.65 21.23 -30.92
N LYS A 31 -8.54 20.50 -32.04
CA LYS A 31 -7.60 20.83 -33.12
C LYS A 31 -7.84 22.22 -33.72
N ARG A 32 -9.11 22.65 -33.85
CA ARG A 32 -9.45 24.00 -34.36
C ARG A 32 -8.95 25.12 -33.45
N LEU A 33 -8.87 24.86 -32.15
CA LEU A 33 -8.29 25.77 -31.16
C LEU A 33 -6.75 25.72 -31.13
N GLY A 34 -6.13 24.83 -31.92
CA GLY A 34 -4.68 24.61 -31.93
C GLY A 34 -4.18 23.74 -30.78
N VAL A 35 -5.07 23.00 -30.11
CA VAL A 35 -4.69 22.07 -29.04
C VAL A 35 -4.14 20.78 -29.66
N GLU A 36 -2.92 20.42 -29.26
CA GLU A 36 -2.35 19.11 -29.60
C GLU A 36 -3.01 18.03 -28.75
N ILE A 37 -3.56 17.00 -29.41
CA ILE A 37 -4.16 15.86 -28.73
C ILE A 37 -3.04 14.96 -28.21
N PRO A 38 -3.04 14.60 -26.92
CA PRO A 38 -2.04 13.67 -26.38
C PRO A 38 -2.10 12.34 -27.11
N ARG A 39 -0.94 11.78 -27.45
CA ARG A 39 -0.84 10.58 -28.30
C ARG A 39 -1.05 9.30 -27.53
N GLY A 40 -0.73 9.31 -26.25
CA GLY A 40 -0.95 8.16 -25.41
C GLY A 40 -0.99 8.46 -23.93
N MET A 41 -1.56 7.50 -23.23
CA MET A 41 -1.74 7.50 -21.79
C MET A 41 -1.37 6.13 -21.22
N LEU A 42 -0.57 6.12 -20.16
CA LEU A 42 -0.18 4.94 -19.41
C LEU A 42 -0.79 5.01 -18.01
N LEU A 43 -1.57 3.99 -17.64
CA LEU A 43 -2.03 3.76 -16.28
C LEU A 43 -1.10 2.75 -15.59
N HIS A 44 -0.43 3.13 -14.51
CA HIS A 44 0.46 2.20 -13.81
C HIS A 44 0.23 2.16 -12.31
N GLY A 45 0.68 1.10 -11.65
CA GLY A 45 0.54 0.90 -10.20
C GLY A 45 0.39 -0.58 -9.84
N GLU A 46 0.26 -0.88 -8.56
CA GLU A 46 0.18 -2.25 -8.04
C GLU A 46 -0.84 -3.15 -8.77
N PRO A 47 -0.60 -4.46 -8.86
CA PRO A 47 -1.58 -5.39 -9.42
C PRO A 47 -2.89 -5.36 -8.63
N GLY A 48 -4.01 -5.70 -9.29
CA GLY A 48 -5.30 -5.83 -8.60
C GLY A 48 -6.02 -4.53 -8.22
N ILE A 49 -5.49 -3.34 -8.53
CA ILE A 49 -6.16 -2.05 -8.25
C ILE A 49 -7.17 -1.59 -9.31
N GLY A 50 -7.44 -2.41 -10.33
CA GLY A 50 -8.48 -2.13 -11.34
C GLY A 50 -8.03 -1.33 -12.58
N LYS A 51 -6.72 -1.20 -12.84
CA LYS A 51 -6.16 -0.48 -14.02
C LYS A 51 -6.81 -0.90 -15.34
N THR A 52 -6.80 -2.19 -15.66
CA THR A 52 -7.40 -2.76 -16.88
C THR A 52 -8.91 -2.51 -16.93
N ARG A 53 -9.61 -2.56 -15.79
CA ARG A 53 -11.05 -2.33 -15.74
C ARG A 53 -11.36 -0.86 -16.04
N LEU A 54 -10.58 0.06 -15.48
CA LEU A 54 -10.70 1.48 -15.73
C LEU A 54 -10.36 1.84 -17.18
N ALA A 55 -9.30 1.25 -17.75
CA ALA A 55 -8.95 1.40 -19.16
C ALA A 55 -10.07 0.91 -20.10
N LYS A 56 -10.70 -0.23 -19.80
CA LYS A 56 -11.86 -0.72 -20.54
C LYS A 56 -13.07 0.21 -20.43
N SER A 57 -13.38 0.71 -19.24
CA SER A 57 -14.43 1.73 -19.06
C SER A 57 -14.15 3.00 -19.87
N PHE A 58 -12.90 3.46 -19.94
CA PHE A 58 -12.50 4.59 -20.78
C PHE A 58 -12.76 4.33 -22.27
N ILE A 59 -12.38 3.14 -22.76
CA ILE A 59 -12.62 2.72 -24.14
C ILE A 59 -14.13 2.68 -24.43
N GLU A 60 -14.92 1.99 -23.60
CA GLU A 60 -16.36 1.87 -23.77
C GLU A 60 -17.05 3.25 -23.71
N GLU A 61 -16.67 4.11 -22.78
CA GLU A 61 -17.20 5.48 -22.67
C GLU A 61 -16.84 6.30 -23.92
N SER A 62 -15.63 6.12 -24.48
CA SER A 62 -15.18 6.88 -25.66
C SER A 62 -16.05 6.64 -26.89
N LYS A 63 -16.64 5.44 -27.03
CA LYS A 63 -17.33 4.97 -28.25
C LYS A 63 -16.46 5.05 -29.52
N ILE A 64 -15.14 5.09 -29.36
CA ILE A 64 -14.16 5.09 -30.44
C ILE A 64 -13.76 3.64 -30.71
N LYS A 65 -13.53 3.30 -31.98
CA LYS A 65 -13.06 1.96 -32.35
C LYS A 65 -11.73 1.66 -31.67
N SER A 66 -11.66 0.53 -30.99
CA SER A 66 -10.48 0.16 -30.21
C SER A 66 -9.91 -1.20 -30.62
N PHE A 67 -8.60 -1.32 -30.59
CA PHE A 67 -7.87 -2.56 -30.81
C PHE A 67 -7.07 -2.90 -29.56
N THR A 68 -7.26 -4.09 -28.99
CA THR A 68 -6.54 -4.51 -27.77
C THR A 68 -5.39 -5.44 -28.14
N ILE A 69 -4.21 -5.16 -27.57
CA ILE A 69 -3.02 -5.99 -27.66
C ILE A 69 -2.68 -6.47 -26.25
N ARG A 70 -2.53 -7.78 -26.11
CA ARG A 70 -2.01 -8.47 -24.92
C ARG A 70 -1.03 -9.53 -25.40
N LYS A 71 0.02 -9.79 -24.63
CA LYS A 71 0.95 -10.87 -24.96
C LYS A 71 0.27 -12.23 -24.79
N ASP A 72 -0.08 -12.85 -25.90
CA ASP A 72 -0.70 -14.17 -25.99
C ASP A 72 0.07 -15.13 -26.92
N LYS A 73 1.11 -14.63 -27.59
CA LYS A 73 1.91 -15.33 -28.61
C LYS A 73 3.40 -15.29 -28.29
N HIS A 74 4.16 -16.15 -28.95
CA HIS A 74 5.62 -16.09 -28.95
C HIS A 74 6.14 -14.81 -29.63
N SER A 75 7.32 -14.34 -29.22
CA SER A 75 7.85 -13.00 -29.52
C SER A 75 7.77 -12.58 -31.00
N ARG A 76 8.18 -13.43 -31.95
CA ARG A 76 8.16 -13.07 -33.40
C ARG A 76 6.74 -12.88 -33.95
N GLU A 77 5.82 -13.77 -33.60
CA GLU A 77 4.42 -13.66 -34.03
C GLU A 77 3.71 -12.50 -33.34
N PHE A 78 4.07 -12.24 -32.09
CA PHE A 78 3.55 -11.13 -31.31
C PHE A 78 4.00 -9.77 -31.90
N ILE A 79 5.26 -9.65 -32.30
CA ILE A 79 5.79 -8.46 -33.00
C ILE A 79 5.01 -8.14 -34.27
N ASN A 80 4.76 -9.14 -35.12
CA ASN A 80 3.97 -8.93 -36.34
C ASN A 80 2.53 -8.57 -36.00
N HIS A 81 1.96 -9.20 -34.98
CA HIS A 81 0.62 -8.88 -34.50
C HIS A 81 0.49 -7.42 -34.03
N ILE A 82 1.50 -6.88 -33.35
CA ILE A 82 1.54 -5.47 -32.96
C ILE A 82 1.46 -4.58 -34.20
N ARG A 83 2.32 -4.81 -35.20
CA ARG A 83 2.34 -4.01 -36.43
C ARG A 83 1.00 -4.04 -37.16
N ASP A 84 0.44 -5.24 -37.35
CA ASP A 84 -0.84 -5.42 -38.04
C ASP A 84 -1.99 -4.67 -37.36
N ILE A 85 -2.00 -4.61 -36.03
CA ILE A 85 -3.03 -3.89 -35.27
C ILE A 85 -2.86 -2.37 -35.41
N PHE A 86 -1.63 -1.86 -35.34
CA PHE A 86 -1.37 -0.44 -35.54
C PHE A 86 -1.73 0.01 -36.96
N ASP A 87 -1.41 -0.80 -37.97
CA ASP A 87 -1.76 -0.46 -39.36
C ASP A 87 -3.27 -0.45 -39.58
N LYS A 88 -4.02 -1.40 -39.00
CA LYS A 88 -5.50 -1.35 -38.97
C LYS A 88 -6.04 -0.13 -38.24
N ALA A 89 -5.38 0.31 -37.16
CA ALA A 89 -5.80 1.50 -36.43
C ALA A 89 -5.62 2.79 -37.23
N LYS A 90 -4.60 2.87 -38.11
CA LYS A 90 -4.35 4.02 -39.00
C LYS A 90 -5.42 4.18 -40.08
N GLU A 91 -6.11 3.12 -40.45
CA GLU A 91 -7.18 3.15 -41.47
C GLU A 91 -8.46 3.82 -40.97
N GLU A 92 -8.60 4.01 -39.65
CA GLU A 92 -9.78 4.63 -39.04
C GLU A 92 -9.68 6.16 -38.96
N GLU A 93 -10.83 6.84 -38.91
CA GLU A 93 -10.86 8.31 -38.70
C GLU A 93 -10.24 8.70 -37.36
N PHE A 94 -10.51 7.91 -36.32
CA PHE A 94 -9.88 7.97 -35.00
C PHE A 94 -9.94 6.57 -34.36
N ALA A 95 -8.84 6.09 -33.79
CA ALA A 95 -8.78 4.78 -33.16
C ALA A 95 -8.04 4.81 -31.81
N ILE A 96 -8.39 3.86 -30.94
CA ILE A 96 -7.65 3.58 -29.71
C ILE A 96 -6.89 2.27 -29.87
N VAL A 97 -5.57 2.27 -29.64
CA VAL A 97 -4.79 1.05 -29.46
C VAL A 97 -4.55 0.86 -27.97
N PHE A 98 -5.05 -0.24 -27.42
CA PHE A 98 -4.95 -0.57 -25.99
C PHE A 98 -3.89 -1.65 -25.76
N LEU A 99 -2.78 -1.28 -25.12
CA LEU A 99 -1.67 -2.15 -24.73
C LEU A 99 -1.83 -2.56 -23.27
N ASP A 100 -2.41 -3.72 -23.01
CA ASP A 100 -2.74 -4.13 -21.65
C ASP A 100 -1.66 -5.03 -21.05
N ASP A 101 -1.24 -4.73 -19.82
CA ASP A 101 -0.06 -5.31 -19.17
C ASP A 101 1.20 -5.20 -20.07
N ILE A 102 1.50 -3.98 -20.52
CA ILE A 102 2.64 -3.73 -21.42
C ILE A 102 3.96 -4.17 -20.79
N ASP A 103 4.09 -4.12 -19.45
CA ASP A 103 5.23 -4.64 -18.68
C ASP A 103 5.46 -6.15 -18.86
N LYS A 104 4.46 -6.91 -19.34
CA LYS A 104 4.58 -8.33 -19.66
C LYS A 104 4.92 -8.60 -21.12
N PHE A 105 5.04 -7.57 -21.97
CA PHE A 105 5.29 -7.75 -23.40
C PHE A 105 6.67 -8.35 -23.67
N ALA A 106 7.64 -8.10 -22.79
CA ALA A 106 8.95 -8.71 -22.80
C ALA A 106 9.34 -9.21 -21.40
N ASN A 107 10.26 -10.16 -21.33
CA ASN A 107 10.86 -10.60 -20.07
C ASN A 107 12.12 -9.75 -19.84
N GLU A 108 11.93 -8.53 -19.38
CA GLU A 108 13.01 -7.60 -19.08
C GLU A 108 13.27 -7.49 -17.57
N ASP A 109 14.50 -7.12 -17.23
CA ASP A 109 14.87 -6.70 -15.89
C ASP A 109 15.14 -5.18 -15.87
N GLU A 110 15.41 -4.63 -14.69
CA GLU A 110 15.64 -3.18 -14.55
C GLU A 110 16.89 -2.69 -15.32
N TYR A 111 17.76 -3.59 -15.77
CA TYR A 111 19.04 -3.28 -16.43
C TYR A 111 19.01 -3.49 -17.95
N HIS A 112 18.13 -4.36 -18.46
CA HIS A 112 18.01 -4.70 -19.88
C HIS A 112 16.63 -4.31 -20.39
N LYS A 113 16.52 -3.10 -20.98
CA LYS A 113 15.25 -2.48 -21.43
C LYS A 113 15.06 -2.32 -22.95
N ASP A 114 15.69 -3.17 -23.73
CA ASP A 114 15.85 -3.05 -25.20
C ASP A 114 15.18 -4.16 -26.03
N ALA A 115 14.21 -4.87 -25.46
CA ALA A 115 13.46 -5.93 -26.12
C ALA A 115 12.79 -5.45 -27.41
N GLU A 116 12.86 -6.32 -28.41
CA GLU A 116 12.33 -6.05 -29.75
C GLU A 116 10.85 -5.67 -29.70
N GLU A 117 10.06 -6.27 -28.81
CA GLU A 117 8.64 -5.95 -28.62
C GLU A 117 8.43 -4.46 -28.27
N TYR A 118 9.23 -3.91 -27.35
CA TYR A 118 9.13 -2.49 -26.98
C TYR A 118 9.64 -1.57 -28.07
N VAL A 119 10.70 -1.95 -28.78
CA VAL A 119 11.20 -1.19 -29.94
C VAL A 119 10.13 -1.11 -31.03
N VAL A 120 9.40 -2.21 -31.27
CA VAL A 120 8.30 -2.24 -32.24
C VAL A 120 7.13 -1.37 -31.80
N VAL A 121 6.71 -1.45 -30.53
CA VAL A 121 5.67 -0.54 -29.99
C VAL A 121 6.08 0.92 -30.18
N GLN A 122 7.33 1.26 -29.85
CA GLN A 122 7.87 2.61 -30.03
C GLN A 122 7.80 3.07 -31.48
N SER A 123 8.28 2.23 -32.42
CA SER A 123 8.22 2.52 -33.85
C SER A 123 6.80 2.71 -34.32
N CYS A 124 5.87 1.83 -33.93
CA CYS A 124 4.48 1.93 -34.33
C CYS A 124 3.79 3.19 -33.81
N ILE A 125 4.10 3.63 -32.58
CA ILE A 125 3.60 4.91 -32.04
C ILE A 125 4.14 6.08 -32.86
N ASP A 126 5.43 6.08 -33.17
CA ASP A 126 6.07 7.15 -33.94
C ASP A 126 5.54 7.21 -35.38
N ASP A 127 5.30 6.05 -36.01
CA ASP A 127 4.71 5.92 -37.35
C ASP A 127 3.25 6.41 -37.41
N CYS A 128 2.55 6.44 -36.28
CA CYS A 128 1.20 6.99 -36.17
C CYS A 128 1.18 8.52 -35.98
N LYS A 129 2.32 9.20 -36.10
CA LYS A 129 2.47 10.62 -35.75
C LYS A 129 1.50 11.56 -36.44
N ASP A 130 1.17 11.29 -37.70
CA ASP A 130 0.26 12.10 -38.51
C ASP A 130 -1.15 11.49 -38.58
N SER A 131 -1.36 10.37 -37.88
CA SER A 131 -2.63 9.66 -37.79
C SER A 131 -3.38 10.02 -36.49
N ASN A 132 -4.68 9.79 -36.47
CA ASN A 132 -5.54 10.00 -35.29
C ASN A 132 -5.60 8.73 -34.42
N VAL A 133 -4.45 8.19 -34.04
CA VAL A 133 -4.36 6.99 -33.20
C VAL A 133 -3.96 7.38 -31.78
N PHE A 134 -4.81 7.05 -30.80
CA PHE A 134 -4.54 7.23 -29.39
C PHE A 134 -4.09 5.91 -28.75
N VAL A 135 -2.97 5.91 -28.03
CA VAL A 135 -2.43 4.70 -27.40
C VAL A 135 -2.69 4.71 -25.90
N LEU A 136 -3.57 3.82 -25.46
CA LEU A 136 -3.82 3.57 -24.05
C LEU A 136 -2.98 2.38 -23.60
N ALA A 137 -2.35 2.45 -22.43
CA ALA A 137 -1.57 1.35 -21.89
C ALA A 137 -1.81 1.15 -20.39
N THR A 138 -1.60 -0.07 -19.91
CA THR A 138 -1.54 -0.41 -18.48
C THR A 138 -0.24 -1.13 -18.15
N ALA A 139 0.32 -0.88 -16.96
CA ALA A 139 1.49 -1.59 -16.46
C ALA A 139 1.40 -1.80 -14.94
N ASN A 140 1.97 -2.88 -14.39
CA ASN A 140 2.10 -2.99 -12.93
C ASN A 140 3.27 -2.14 -12.42
N SER A 141 4.38 -2.16 -13.17
CA SER A 141 5.55 -1.37 -12.87
C SER A 141 6.07 -0.70 -14.14
N ILE A 142 6.41 0.58 -14.03
CA ILE A 142 7.09 1.33 -15.11
C ILE A 142 8.61 1.10 -15.08
N TYR A 143 9.15 0.52 -14.00
CA TYR A 143 10.59 0.31 -13.86
C TYR A 143 11.12 -0.66 -14.93
N PHE A 144 10.30 -1.59 -15.41
CA PHE A 144 10.68 -2.52 -16.48
C PHE A 144 10.42 -1.98 -17.89
N LEU A 145 9.96 -0.73 -18.03
CA LEU A 145 9.68 -0.14 -19.33
C LEU A 145 10.85 0.75 -19.77
N PRO A 146 11.23 0.73 -21.06
CA PRO A 146 12.21 1.66 -21.58
C PRO A 146 11.78 3.11 -21.37
N ASN A 147 12.66 3.94 -20.82
CA ASN A 147 12.43 5.38 -20.59
C ASN A 147 12.02 6.13 -21.87
N SER A 148 12.37 5.61 -23.04
CA SER A 148 11.99 6.16 -24.34
C SER A 148 10.48 6.09 -24.60
N LEU A 149 9.74 5.14 -24.02
CA LEU A 149 8.26 5.10 -24.10
C LEU A 149 7.60 6.25 -23.32
N MET A 150 8.27 6.75 -22.29
CA MET A 150 7.79 7.79 -21.37
C MET A 150 8.11 9.22 -21.84
N ARG A 151 8.77 9.36 -23.00
CA ARG A 151 9.13 10.67 -23.55
C ARG A 151 7.92 11.37 -24.17
N ALA A 152 7.98 12.71 -24.20
CA ALA A 152 7.01 13.52 -24.90
C ALA A 152 6.88 13.08 -26.37
N GLY A 153 5.65 12.78 -26.80
CA GLY A 153 5.35 12.23 -28.14
C GLY A 153 4.91 10.76 -28.14
N ARG A 154 5.00 10.04 -27.02
CA ARG A 154 4.49 8.68 -26.87
C ARG A 154 3.48 8.61 -25.71
N PHE A 155 3.85 8.12 -24.53
CA PHE A 155 3.01 8.24 -23.34
C PHE A 155 3.12 9.64 -22.73
N ASN A 156 2.43 10.61 -23.35
CA ASN A 156 2.37 11.98 -22.87
C ASN A 156 1.76 12.10 -21.46
N LYS A 157 0.89 11.15 -21.10
CA LYS A 157 0.21 11.11 -19.82
C LYS A 157 0.51 9.81 -19.09
N VAL A 158 1.00 9.94 -17.88
CA VAL A 158 1.37 8.82 -17.03
C VAL A 158 0.62 9.03 -15.73
N ILE A 159 -0.35 8.17 -15.48
CA ILE A 159 -1.21 8.26 -14.30
C ILE A 159 -0.86 7.08 -13.39
N GLN A 160 -0.33 7.39 -12.22
CA GLN A 160 -0.13 6.41 -11.16
C GLN A 160 -1.46 6.18 -10.44
N MET A 161 -1.92 4.94 -10.44
CA MET A 161 -2.98 4.45 -9.57
C MET A 161 -2.33 3.84 -8.33
N THR A 162 -2.82 4.20 -7.15
CA THR A 162 -2.38 3.62 -5.88
C THR A 162 -3.45 2.71 -5.30
N CYS A 163 -3.09 1.89 -4.31
CA CYS A 163 -4.07 1.17 -3.53
C CYS A 163 -5.06 2.16 -2.87
N PRO A 164 -6.34 1.81 -2.76
CA PRO A 164 -7.35 2.66 -2.17
C PRO A 164 -7.04 2.92 -0.69
N VAL A 165 -7.21 4.18 -0.28
CA VAL A 165 -7.08 4.65 1.12
C VAL A 165 -8.29 5.48 1.50
N GLY A 166 -8.55 5.64 2.80
CA GLY A 166 -9.62 6.49 3.31
C GLY A 166 -10.99 6.19 2.70
N ASP A 167 -11.65 7.22 2.17
CA ASP A 167 -13.02 7.11 1.65
C ASP A 167 -13.15 6.18 0.44
N ASP A 168 -12.10 6.05 -0.38
CA ASP A 168 -12.15 5.14 -1.52
C ASP A 168 -12.11 3.68 -1.07
N ALA A 169 -11.28 3.35 -0.07
CA ALA A 169 -11.27 2.02 0.53
C ALA A 169 -12.64 1.68 1.13
N LYS A 170 -13.24 2.60 1.89
CA LYS A 170 -14.59 2.42 2.47
C LYS A 170 -15.66 2.15 1.40
N LYS A 171 -15.66 2.92 0.31
CA LYS A 171 -16.61 2.72 -0.80
C LYS A 171 -16.44 1.35 -1.45
N ILE A 172 -15.20 0.92 -1.68
CA ILE A 172 -14.88 -0.36 -2.30
C ILE A 172 -15.29 -1.53 -1.40
N ILE A 173 -14.93 -1.49 -0.11
CA ILE A 173 -15.34 -2.49 0.89
C ILE A 173 -16.87 -2.57 0.95
N LYS A 174 -17.55 -1.43 1.04
CA LYS A 174 -19.02 -1.37 1.05
C LYS A 174 -19.63 -1.95 -0.22
N HIS A 175 -19.03 -1.71 -1.38
CA HIS A 175 -19.48 -2.29 -2.64
C HIS A 175 -19.39 -3.82 -2.62
N PHE A 176 -18.28 -4.40 -2.16
CA PHE A 176 -18.14 -5.85 -2.09
C PHE A 176 -19.07 -6.47 -1.04
N LEU A 177 -19.22 -5.85 0.13
CA LEU A 177 -20.17 -6.30 1.16
C LEU A 177 -21.62 -6.24 0.68
N SER A 178 -22.00 -5.25 -0.14
CA SER A 178 -23.37 -5.15 -0.69
C SER A 178 -23.80 -6.35 -1.54
N LYS A 179 -22.84 -7.15 -2.02
CA LYS A 179 -23.09 -8.37 -2.78
C LYS A 179 -23.18 -9.62 -1.90
N LYS A 180 -23.07 -9.48 -0.57
CA LYS A 180 -23.02 -10.59 0.39
C LYS A 180 -24.14 -10.45 1.42
N GLN A 181 -24.50 -11.57 2.06
CA GLN A 181 -25.42 -11.55 3.20
C GLN A 181 -24.63 -11.34 4.49
N VAL A 182 -24.85 -10.20 5.14
CA VAL A 182 -24.15 -9.78 6.36
C VAL A 182 -25.09 -9.75 7.56
N LEU A 183 -24.58 -10.03 8.76
CA LEU A 183 -25.32 -9.98 10.01
C LEU A 183 -25.13 -8.61 10.68
N GLY A 184 -26.23 -7.88 10.86
CA GLY A 184 -26.20 -6.56 11.48
C GLY A 184 -25.46 -5.52 10.65
N ASP A 185 -25.12 -4.40 11.29
CA ASP A 185 -24.32 -3.34 10.69
C ASP A 185 -22.84 -3.61 10.92
N ILE A 186 -22.15 -3.96 9.84
CA ILE A 186 -20.69 -4.06 9.83
C ILE A 186 -20.10 -2.66 9.93
N ASP A 187 -19.15 -2.48 10.86
CA ASP A 187 -18.47 -1.20 11.06
C ASP A 187 -17.42 -0.98 9.95
N ILE A 188 -17.83 -0.30 8.88
CA ILE A 188 -16.97 -0.04 7.72
C ILE A 188 -15.77 0.83 8.10
N ASP A 189 -15.92 1.75 9.05
CA ASP A 189 -14.83 2.62 9.48
C ASP A 189 -13.75 1.80 10.19
N ASP A 190 -14.15 0.92 11.12
CA ASP A 190 -13.22 0.02 11.83
C ASP A 190 -12.52 -0.94 10.87
N ILE A 191 -13.27 -1.59 9.97
CA ILE A 191 -12.71 -2.53 8.98
C ILE A 191 -11.77 -1.83 7.99
N SER A 192 -12.16 -0.66 7.50
CA SER A 192 -11.32 0.08 6.55
C SER A 192 -9.97 0.46 7.15
N SER A 193 -9.89 0.68 8.46
CA SER A 193 -8.65 1.12 9.10
C SER A 193 -7.49 0.13 8.97
N PHE A 194 -7.78 -1.17 8.91
CA PHE A 194 -6.76 -2.22 8.77
C PHE A 194 -6.75 -2.89 7.40
N MET A 195 -7.68 -2.54 6.50
CA MET A 195 -7.73 -3.04 5.11
C MET A 195 -7.27 -1.98 4.10
N GLU A 196 -7.27 -0.69 4.43
CA GLU A 196 -6.79 0.35 3.53
C GLU A 196 -5.31 0.18 3.15
N GLY A 197 -4.93 0.64 1.97
CA GLY A 197 -3.57 0.46 1.45
C GLY A 197 -3.33 -0.88 0.73
N HIS A 198 -4.29 -1.79 0.75
CA HIS A 198 -4.29 -3.04 -0.02
C HIS A 198 -5.06 -2.91 -1.34
N SER A 199 -4.71 -3.73 -2.33
CA SER A 199 -5.31 -3.70 -3.66
C SER A 199 -6.80 -4.04 -3.63
N CYS A 200 -7.57 -3.54 -4.60
CA CYS A 200 -9.01 -3.83 -4.68
C CYS A 200 -9.30 -5.33 -4.74
N ALA A 201 -8.42 -6.11 -5.40
CA ALA A 201 -8.52 -7.56 -5.47
C ALA A 201 -8.31 -8.22 -4.10
N GLU A 202 -7.36 -7.75 -3.30
CA GLU A 202 -7.16 -8.25 -1.92
C GLU A 202 -8.36 -7.92 -1.02
N LEU A 203 -8.92 -6.70 -1.14
CA LEU A 203 -10.14 -6.34 -0.41
C LEU A 203 -11.31 -7.27 -0.74
N GLU A 204 -11.51 -7.58 -2.02
CA GLU A 204 -12.52 -8.53 -2.47
C GLU A 204 -12.23 -9.94 -1.94
N MET A 205 -10.97 -10.36 -1.98
CA MET A 205 -10.53 -11.67 -1.51
C MET A 205 -10.83 -11.85 -0.02
N VAL A 206 -10.51 -10.88 0.83
CA VAL A 206 -10.82 -10.90 2.27
C VAL A 206 -12.32 -11.03 2.51
N ILE A 207 -13.14 -10.24 1.83
CA ILE A 207 -14.61 -10.30 1.99
C ILE A 207 -15.17 -11.63 1.50
N ASN A 208 -14.58 -12.21 0.45
CA ASN A 208 -14.99 -13.51 -0.05
C ASN A 208 -14.61 -14.64 0.90
N GLU A 209 -13.39 -14.61 1.45
CA GLU A 209 -12.89 -15.59 2.41
C GLU A 209 -13.69 -15.56 3.72
N ALA A 210 -14.08 -14.37 4.19
CA ALA A 210 -15.01 -14.23 5.32
C ALA A 210 -16.34 -14.98 5.07
N GLY A 211 -16.83 -14.97 3.82
CA GLY A 211 -17.98 -15.76 3.40
C GLY A 211 -17.73 -17.26 3.44
N ILE A 212 -16.53 -17.71 3.05
CA ILE A 212 -16.13 -19.13 3.12
C ILE A 212 -16.13 -19.60 4.57
N TYR A 213 -15.50 -18.86 5.50
CA TYR A 213 -15.54 -19.18 6.93
C TYR A 213 -16.96 -19.27 7.48
N THR A 214 -17.80 -18.29 7.12
CA THR A 214 -19.20 -18.25 7.56
C THR A 214 -19.96 -19.51 7.15
N VAL A 215 -19.86 -19.90 5.88
CA VAL A 215 -20.57 -21.08 5.34
C VAL A 215 -19.98 -22.38 5.91
N PHE A 216 -18.67 -22.45 6.06
CA PHE A 216 -17.99 -23.60 6.67
C PHE A 216 -18.47 -23.84 8.12
N ASP A 217 -18.64 -22.76 8.90
CA ASP A 217 -19.19 -22.79 10.25
C ASP A 217 -20.72 -23.02 10.30
N LYS A 218 -21.35 -23.30 9.15
CA LYS A 218 -22.80 -23.49 9.00
C LYS A 218 -23.63 -22.26 9.43
N ARG A 219 -23.06 -21.06 9.35
CA ARG A 219 -23.76 -19.80 9.55
C ARG A 219 -24.26 -19.25 8.21
N ALA A 220 -25.35 -18.48 8.25
CA ALA A 220 -26.00 -17.95 7.04
C ALA A 220 -25.55 -16.52 6.67
N LYS A 221 -24.95 -15.79 7.60
CA LYS A 221 -24.64 -14.36 7.45
C LYS A 221 -23.25 -14.07 7.97
N ILE A 222 -22.49 -13.29 7.21
CA ILE A 222 -21.11 -12.89 7.52
C ILE A 222 -21.13 -11.91 8.69
N GLU A 223 -20.26 -12.12 9.66
CA GLU A 223 -20.05 -11.23 10.79
C GLU A 223 -18.70 -10.51 10.69
N GLN A 224 -18.52 -9.41 11.42
CA GLN A 224 -17.27 -8.65 11.43
C GLN A 224 -16.07 -9.50 11.87
N ARG A 225 -16.25 -10.45 12.81
CA ARG A 225 -15.21 -11.39 13.22
C ARG A 225 -14.66 -12.25 12.07
N ASP A 226 -15.49 -12.55 11.07
CA ASP A 226 -15.08 -13.36 9.91
C ASP A 226 -14.18 -12.55 8.98
N ILE A 227 -14.46 -11.25 8.87
CA ILE A 227 -13.66 -10.31 8.08
C ILE A 227 -12.31 -10.07 8.77
N ILE A 228 -12.31 -9.88 10.09
CA ILE A 228 -11.06 -9.77 10.86
C ILE A 228 -10.24 -11.05 10.68
N LYS A 229 -10.85 -12.23 10.85
CA LYS A 229 -10.18 -13.52 10.65
C LYS A 229 -9.57 -13.67 9.25
N ALA A 230 -10.33 -13.35 8.20
CA ALA A 230 -9.87 -13.39 6.82
C ALA A 230 -8.76 -12.38 6.54
N CYS A 231 -8.86 -11.17 7.10
CA CYS A 231 -7.82 -10.15 6.98
C CYS A 231 -6.53 -10.61 7.63
N MET A 232 -6.60 -11.15 8.86
CA MET A 232 -5.43 -11.70 9.55
C MET A 232 -4.74 -12.78 8.71
N ARG A 233 -5.50 -13.65 8.05
CA ARG A 233 -4.95 -14.72 7.23
C ARG A 233 -4.34 -14.24 5.91
N LEU A 234 -5.02 -13.35 5.19
CA LEU A 234 -4.68 -13.00 3.81
C LEU A 234 -3.77 -11.78 3.67
N ILE A 235 -3.97 -10.77 4.51
CA ILE A 235 -3.20 -9.53 4.49
C ILE A 235 -1.99 -9.64 5.43
N PHE A 236 -2.20 -10.18 6.62
CA PHE A 236 -1.17 -10.23 7.67
C PHE A 236 -0.44 -11.57 7.76
N ASP A 237 -0.74 -12.54 6.88
CA ASP A 237 -0.21 -13.92 6.90
C ASP A 237 -0.14 -14.55 8.31
N ALA A 238 -1.13 -14.25 9.14
CA ALA A 238 -1.23 -14.76 10.50
C ALA A 238 -2.01 -16.08 10.55
N PRO A 239 -1.67 -17.01 11.45
CA PRO A 239 -2.39 -18.25 11.61
C PRO A 239 -3.78 -18.00 12.21
N GLU A 240 -4.73 -18.87 11.88
CA GLU A 240 -6.10 -18.78 12.40
C GLU A 240 -6.19 -19.10 13.91
N SER A 241 -5.20 -19.82 14.45
CA SER A 241 -5.15 -20.21 15.86
C SER A 241 -3.71 -20.25 16.36
N VAL A 242 -3.52 -19.80 17.60
CA VAL A 242 -2.25 -19.86 18.34
C VAL A 242 -2.31 -20.82 19.53
N GLU A 243 -3.25 -21.77 19.53
CA GLU A 243 -3.49 -22.66 20.68
C GLU A 243 -2.34 -23.64 20.97
N TYR A 244 -1.48 -23.89 19.97
CA TYR A 244 -0.28 -24.69 20.13
C TYR A 244 0.87 -23.93 20.80
N ILE A 245 0.76 -22.61 20.97
CA ILE A 245 1.79 -21.76 21.57
C ILE A 245 1.63 -21.76 23.09
N ASP A 246 2.74 -21.87 23.82
CA ASP A 246 2.75 -21.83 25.28
C ASP A 246 2.15 -20.53 25.82
N SER A 247 1.30 -20.65 26.84
CA SER A 247 0.59 -19.51 27.43
C SER A 247 1.52 -18.42 27.99
N ASN A 248 2.73 -18.77 28.45
CA ASN A 248 3.70 -17.79 28.93
C ASN A 248 4.36 -17.04 27.77
N ILE A 249 4.51 -17.68 26.61
CA ILE A 249 4.97 -17.02 25.38
C ILE A 249 3.91 -16.02 24.92
N LEU A 250 2.63 -16.43 24.85
CA LEU A 250 1.54 -15.53 24.46
C LEU A 250 1.42 -14.31 25.39
N LYS A 251 1.64 -14.49 26.70
CA LYS A 251 1.71 -13.36 27.65
C LYS A 251 2.84 -12.38 27.34
N LYS A 252 4.02 -12.89 26.99
CA LYS A 252 5.15 -12.04 26.57
C LYS A 252 4.82 -11.29 25.29
N VAL A 253 4.28 -11.98 24.28
CA VAL A 253 3.85 -11.34 23.03
C VAL A 253 2.80 -10.26 23.29
N ALA A 254 1.80 -10.53 24.12
CA ALA A 254 0.79 -9.53 24.48
C ALA A 254 1.40 -8.29 25.16
N VAL A 255 2.37 -8.47 26.07
CA VAL A 255 3.12 -7.39 26.72
C VAL A 255 3.93 -6.59 25.69
N HIS A 256 4.61 -7.28 24.77
CA HIS A 256 5.39 -6.67 23.70
C HIS A 256 4.53 -5.80 22.77
N GLU A 257 3.49 -6.38 22.18
CA GLU A 257 2.61 -5.68 21.24
C GLU A 257 1.87 -4.52 21.93
N SER A 258 1.43 -4.71 23.18
CA SER A 258 0.80 -3.63 23.96
C SER A 258 1.76 -2.45 24.19
N GLY A 259 3.07 -2.71 24.27
CA GLY A 259 4.08 -1.67 24.37
C GLY A 259 4.10 -0.77 23.13
N HIS A 260 4.09 -1.38 21.94
CA HIS A 260 3.98 -0.65 20.68
C HIS A 260 2.68 0.13 20.59
N ALA A 261 1.54 -0.52 20.86
CA ALA A 261 0.23 0.10 20.70
C ALA A 261 -0.01 1.26 21.66
N VAL A 262 0.34 1.11 22.94
CA VAL A 262 0.18 2.18 23.94
C VAL A 262 1.02 3.39 23.56
N ILE A 263 2.30 3.20 23.25
CA ILE A 263 3.16 4.33 22.85
C ILE A 263 2.62 5.01 21.59
N SER A 264 2.18 4.23 20.60
CA SER A 264 1.59 4.77 19.38
C SER A 264 0.36 5.62 19.66
N GLU A 265 -0.56 5.13 20.51
CA GLU A 265 -1.78 5.86 20.89
C GLU A 265 -1.51 7.11 21.73
N ILE A 266 -0.50 7.10 22.59
CA ILE A 266 -0.12 8.27 23.40
C ILE A 266 0.51 9.35 22.52
N LEU A 267 1.44 8.97 21.62
CA LEU A 267 2.11 9.92 20.74
C LEU A 267 1.18 10.45 19.65
N GLU A 268 0.36 9.58 19.07
CA GLU A 268 -0.55 9.87 17.96
C GLU A 268 -1.89 9.15 18.19
N SER A 269 -2.87 9.89 18.74
CA SER A 269 -4.17 9.31 19.10
C SER A 269 -4.93 8.72 17.90
N GLY A 270 -5.40 7.48 18.05
CA GLY A 270 -6.10 6.75 17.00
C GLY A 270 -5.21 6.33 15.83
N SER A 271 -3.90 6.23 16.05
CA SER A 271 -2.95 5.75 15.05
C SER A 271 -2.94 4.23 14.92
N VAL A 272 -3.30 3.49 15.97
CA VAL A 272 -3.31 2.02 15.92
C VAL A 272 -4.57 1.54 15.21
N ASN A 273 -4.39 0.79 14.12
CA ASN A 273 -5.48 0.22 13.34
C ASN A 273 -5.90 -1.16 13.87
N LEU A 274 -4.91 -1.98 14.23
CA LEU A 274 -5.12 -3.34 14.70
C LEU A 274 -3.90 -3.83 15.49
N ILE A 275 -4.14 -4.57 16.56
CA ILE A 275 -3.12 -5.28 17.34
C ILE A 275 -3.52 -6.75 17.50
N SER A 276 -2.57 -7.67 17.41
CA SER A 276 -2.81 -9.11 17.51
C SER A 276 -1.64 -9.87 18.12
N ILE A 277 -1.91 -10.87 18.95
CA ILE A 277 -0.88 -11.84 19.40
C ILE A 277 -0.68 -13.00 18.41
N CYS A 278 -1.52 -13.07 17.38
CA CYS A 278 -1.33 -13.96 16.25
C CYS A 278 -0.43 -13.26 15.23
N GLY A 279 0.89 -13.53 15.29
CA GLY A 279 1.90 -13.05 14.35
C GLY A 279 1.96 -13.81 13.04
N TYR A 280 2.95 -13.50 12.20
CA TYR A 280 3.17 -14.18 10.92
C TYR A 280 3.39 -15.69 11.11
N SER A 281 2.88 -16.49 10.19
CA SER A 281 2.82 -17.96 10.22
C SER A 281 4.15 -18.67 10.58
N ASN A 282 5.29 -18.04 10.30
CA ASN A 282 6.64 -18.58 10.56
C ASN A 282 7.36 -17.93 11.76
N THR A 283 6.67 -17.11 12.56
CA THR A 283 7.26 -16.39 13.69
C THR A 283 6.41 -16.57 14.94
N SER A 284 7.04 -16.55 16.12
CA SER A 284 6.35 -16.57 17.41
C SER A 284 6.01 -15.16 17.93
N GLY A 285 5.85 -14.18 17.02
CA GLY A 285 5.59 -12.78 17.34
C GLY A 285 4.10 -12.41 17.31
N GLY A 286 3.81 -11.12 17.50
CA GLY A 286 2.50 -10.53 17.26
C GLY A 286 2.53 -9.55 16.09
N ILE A 287 1.47 -8.74 15.96
CA ILE A 287 1.32 -7.72 14.92
C ILE A 287 0.74 -6.47 15.57
N THR A 288 1.41 -5.33 15.37
CA THR A 288 0.85 -4.01 15.65
C THR A 288 0.85 -3.19 14.37
N SER A 289 -0.35 -2.97 13.82
CA SER A 289 -0.56 -2.15 12.62
C SER A 289 -0.87 -0.71 13.01
N VAL A 290 -0.01 0.22 12.59
CA VAL A 290 -0.10 1.65 12.91
C VAL A 290 -0.17 2.45 11.62
N ARG A 291 -1.15 3.34 11.52
CA ARG A 291 -1.23 4.33 10.45
C ARG A 291 -0.15 5.38 10.63
N LYS A 292 0.61 5.64 9.57
CA LYS A 292 1.53 6.78 9.52
C LYS A 292 0.75 8.06 9.19
N PRO A 293 1.12 9.21 9.79
CA PRO A 293 0.53 10.49 9.41
C PRO A 293 0.92 10.86 7.98
N ASP A 294 0.08 11.67 7.32
CA ASP A 294 0.25 12.02 5.91
C ASP A 294 1.57 12.80 5.65
N ASP A 295 2.10 13.50 6.66
CA ASP A 295 3.34 14.26 6.64
C ASP A 295 4.57 13.47 7.13
N TYR A 296 4.47 12.15 7.33
CA TYR A 296 5.53 11.30 7.89
C TYR A 296 6.92 11.53 7.25
N ASN A 297 6.98 11.64 5.92
CA ASN A 297 8.24 11.85 5.19
C ASN A 297 8.82 13.27 5.33
N PHE A 298 8.06 14.21 5.89
CA PHE A 298 8.40 15.62 6.02
C PHE A 298 8.47 16.08 7.49
N SER A 299 8.01 15.26 8.42
CA SER A 299 7.94 15.58 9.85
C SER A 299 8.98 14.79 10.64
N VAL A 300 9.93 15.52 11.23
CA VAL A 300 10.94 14.95 12.15
C VAL A 300 10.24 14.30 13.34
N LEU A 301 9.23 14.96 13.90
CA LEU A 301 8.44 14.44 15.03
C LEU A 301 7.77 13.10 14.71
N ALA A 302 7.20 12.94 13.51
CA ALA A 302 6.55 11.69 13.11
C ALA A 302 7.56 10.52 12.99
N GLN A 303 8.76 10.80 12.49
CA GLN A 303 9.84 9.82 12.42
C GLN A 303 10.47 9.54 13.80
N GLU A 304 10.56 10.54 14.69
CA GLU A 304 10.94 10.34 16.10
C GLU A 304 9.93 9.45 16.83
N ASN A 305 8.62 9.71 16.63
CA ASN A 305 7.55 8.88 17.19
C ASN A 305 7.64 7.43 16.70
N GLU A 306 8.06 7.22 15.45
CA GLU A 306 8.29 5.89 14.90
C GLU A 306 9.47 5.16 15.59
N ILE A 307 10.55 5.87 15.91
CA ILE A 307 11.67 5.33 16.68
C ILE A 307 11.20 4.94 18.08
N ILE A 308 10.51 5.84 18.79
CA ILE A 308 10.02 5.62 20.15
C ILE A 308 9.04 4.43 20.19
N ARG A 309 8.06 4.37 19.29
CA ARG A 309 7.12 3.24 19.26
C ARG A 309 7.79 1.93 18.90
N SER A 310 8.79 1.92 18.01
CA SER A 310 9.56 0.69 17.68
C SER A 310 10.30 0.14 18.89
N LEU A 311 10.76 1.01 19.80
CA LEU A 311 11.41 0.58 21.04
C LEU A 311 10.43 0.12 22.14
N GLY A 312 9.12 0.21 21.88
CA GLY A 312 8.06 -0.04 22.84
C GLY A 312 7.97 -1.48 23.34
N GLY A 313 8.02 -2.46 22.43
CA GLY A 313 7.91 -3.87 22.80
C GLY A 313 9.05 -4.33 23.72
N LYS A 314 10.29 -4.00 23.35
CA LYS A 314 11.46 -4.22 24.20
C LYS A 314 11.32 -3.53 25.57
N ALA A 315 10.87 -2.28 25.60
CA ALA A 315 10.69 -1.51 26.83
C ALA A 315 9.66 -2.18 27.76
N ALA A 316 8.53 -2.63 27.20
CA ALA A 316 7.47 -3.31 27.94
C ALA A 316 7.96 -4.61 28.57
N ILE A 317 8.66 -5.47 27.81
CA ILE A 317 9.19 -6.74 28.32
C ILE A 317 10.18 -6.51 29.46
N GLU A 318 11.11 -5.56 29.30
CA GLU A 318 12.08 -5.23 30.35
C GLU A 318 11.39 -4.75 31.63
N MET A 319 10.37 -3.89 31.51
CA MET A 319 9.65 -3.34 32.65
C MET A 319 8.78 -4.37 33.40
N ILE A 320 8.21 -5.34 32.69
CA ILE A 320 7.31 -6.34 33.28
C ILE A 320 8.07 -7.57 33.80
N TYR A 321 9.04 -8.06 33.02
CA TYR A 321 9.72 -9.33 33.31
C TYR A 321 11.16 -9.16 33.84
N GLY A 322 11.73 -7.95 33.78
CA GLY A 322 13.11 -7.70 34.24
C GLY A 322 14.18 -8.40 33.38
N THR A 323 13.83 -8.81 32.16
CA THR A 323 14.72 -9.50 31.22
C THR A 323 14.67 -8.81 29.86
N PHE A 324 15.66 -9.08 29.01
CA PHE A 324 15.65 -8.60 27.62
C PHE A 324 14.67 -9.39 26.77
N ASP A 325 14.12 -8.73 25.76
CA ASP A 325 13.27 -9.34 24.75
C ASP A 325 14.08 -9.96 23.61
N LEU A 326 13.71 -11.17 23.23
CA LEU A 326 14.31 -11.94 22.12
C LEU A 326 13.56 -11.73 20.80
N GLY A 327 12.35 -11.15 20.83
CA GLY A 327 11.51 -10.90 19.66
C GLY A 327 11.71 -9.54 18.98
N CYS A 328 12.43 -8.62 19.61
CA CYS A 328 12.58 -7.23 19.15
C CYS A 328 13.63 -6.98 18.05
N GLU A 329 14.20 -7.99 17.41
CA GLU A 329 15.28 -7.80 16.41
C GLU A 329 14.86 -6.86 15.27
N GLY A 330 13.70 -7.12 14.65
CA GLY A 330 13.18 -6.28 13.57
C GLY A 330 12.86 -4.85 14.02
N ASP A 331 12.34 -4.70 15.24
CA ASP A 331 12.03 -3.41 15.83
C ASP A 331 13.29 -2.58 16.10
N LEU A 332 14.35 -3.23 16.59
CA LEU A 332 15.65 -2.61 16.81
C LEU A 332 16.28 -2.18 15.50
N HIS A 333 16.32 -3.04 14.48
CA HIS A 333 16.86 -2.66 13.16
C HIS A 333 16.18 -1.42 12.60
N LYS A 334 14.84 -1.39 12.63
CA LYS A 334 14.05 -0.24 12.18
C LYS A 334 14.38 1.04 12.94
N ALA A 335 14.50 0.97 14.27
CA ALA A 335 14.87 2.12 15.09
C ALA A 335 16.31 2.60 14.80
N PHE A 336 17.26 1.67 14.69
CA PHE A 336 18.66 1.96 14.37
C PHE A 336 18.82 2.58 12.98
N ASP A 337 18.12 2.09 11.97
CA ASP A 337 18.17 2.63 10.60
C ASP A 337 17.68 4.07 10.53
N LEU A 338 16.57 4.38 11.21
CA LEU A 338 16.05 5.75 11.29
C LEU A 338 17.00 6.68 12.04
N VAL A 339 17.52 6.27 13.20
CA VAL A 339 18.47 7.07 13.97
C VAL A 339 19.77 7.29 13.20
N THR A 340 20.27 6.26 12.51
CA THR A 340 21.46 6.37 11.67
C THR A 340 21.21 7.36 10.54
N THR A 341 20.04 7.31 9.89
CA THR A 341 19.65 8.29 8.86
C THR A 341 19.64 9.72 9.40
N PHE A 342 19.15 9.92 10.64
CA PHE A 342 19.14 11.23 11.28
C PHE A 342 20.56 11.76 11.56
N VAL A 343 21.45 10.87 12.03
CA VAL A 343 22.84 11.22 12.35
C VAL A 343 23.63 11.49 11.07
N ASP A 344 23.52 10.63 10.07
CA ASP A 344 24.38 10.61 8.87
C ASP A 344 23.85 11.51 7.76
N ASN A 345 22.64 11.23 7.27
CA ASN A 345 22.11 11.86 6.07
C ASN A 345 21.55 13.25 6.35
N TYR A 346 20.88 13.42 7.50
CA TYR A 346 20.25 14.68 7.86
C TYR A 346 21.09 15.55 8.79
N CYS A 347 22.16 15.00 9.40
CA CYS A 347 22.99 15.71 10.36
C CYS A 347 22.17 16.40 11.47
N ALA A 348 21.06 15.77 11.89
CA ALA A 348 20.10 16.32 12.84
C ALA A 348 20.73 16.65 14.20
N TYR A 349 21.81 15.95 14.54
CA TYR A 349 22.57 16.10 15.79
C TYR A 349 23.96 16.73 15.53
N GLY A 350 24.01 17.65 14.58
CA GLY A 350 25.19 18.42 14.19
C GLY A 350 26.10 17.71 13.18
N PHE A 351 26.92 18.50 12.50
CA PHE A 351 27.69 18.10 11.32
C PHE A 351 28.94 17.26 11.61
N ASN A 352 29.28 16.98 12.88
CA ASN A 352 30.48 16.22 13.24
C ASN A 352 30.46 14.75 12.76
N ALA A 353 29.30 14.28 12.29
CA ALA A 353 29.11 12.94 11.71
C ALA A 353 29.00 12.98 10.17
N PHE A 354 29.02 14.16 9.55
CA PHE A 354 28.85 14.31 8.11
C PHE A 354 30.07 13.76 7.36
N GLU A 355 29.81 12.89 6.38
CA GLU A 355 30.85 12.24 5.60
C GLU A 355 30.88 12.80 4.17
N ARG A 356 32.09 13.16 3.71
CA ARG A 356 32.34 13.53 2.31
C ARG A 356 33.55 12.75 1.78
N GLY A 357 33.34 11.54 1.29
CA GLY A 357 34.39 10.67 0.77
C GLY A 357 34.65 9.47 1.68
N THR A 358 35.92 9.07 1.84
CA THR A 358 36.28 7.86 2.62
C THR A 358 36.18 8.08 4.13
N SER A 359 35.40 7.24 4.80
CA SER A 359 35.30 7.16 6.26
C SER A 359 36.67 7.01 6.94
N SER A 360 36.99 7.95 7.83
CA SER A 360 38.04 7.74 8.83
C SER A 360 37.49 6.95 10.01
N GLN A 361 38.32 6.14 10.67
CA GLN A 361 37.92 5.39 11.87
C GLN A 361 37.35 6.31 12.95
N TYR A 362 37.92 7.51 13.12
CA TYR A 362 37.41 8.53 14.04
C TYR A 362 35.96 8.97 13.74
N LEU A 363 35.62 9.11 12.45
CA LEU A 363 34.28 9.52 12.04
C LEU A 363 33.26 8.42 12.34
N LEU A 364 33.62 7.16 12.07
CA LEU A 364 32.78 6.00 12.40
C LEU A 364 32.51 5.90 13.90
N GLU A 365 33.55 6.02 14.73
CA GLU A 365 33.39 6.02 16.19
C GLU A 365 32.53 7.19 16.70
N SER A 366 32.63 8.36 16.06
CA SER A 366 31.80 9.52 16.37
C SER A 366 30.33 9.29 16.01
N LYS A 367 30.06 8.65 14.86
CA LYS A 367 28.72 8.25 14.43
C LYS A 367 28.11 7.24 15.40
N ASP A 368 28.82 6.14 15.67
CA ASP A 368 28.37 5.06 16.55
C ASP A 368 28.01 5.58 17.94
N ARG A 369 28.85 6.46 18.51
CA ARG A 369 28.58 7.09 19.81
C ARG A 369 27.30 7.92 19.80
N LYS A 370 27.06 8.70 18.74
CA LYS A 370 25.84 9.52 18.62
C LYS A 370 24.61 8.66 18.43
N VAL A 371 24.68 7.63 17.59
CA VAL A 371 23.57 6.68 17.39
C VAL A 371 23.22 6.04 18.73
N ALA A 372 24.21 5.52 19.47
CA ALA A 372 23.99 4.93 20.79
C ALA A 372 23.34 5.91 21.78
N GLU A 373 23.82 7.17 21.84
CA GLU A 373 23.25 8.20 22.71
C GLU A 373 21.78 8.49 22.39
N GLN A 374 21.44 8.62 21.11
CA GLN A 374 20.06 8.91 20.69
C GLN A 374 19.14 7.70 20.91
N MET A 375 19.61 6.48 20.62
CA MET A 375 18.87 5.25 20.90
C MET A 375 18.53 5.13 22.38
N ASP A 376 19.50 5.39 23.27
CA ASP A 376 19.30 5.43 24.72
C ASP A 376 18.25 6.47 25.14
N ARG A 377 18.28 7.66 24.52
CA ARG A 377 17.31 8.73 24.78
C ARG A 377 15.89 8.29 24.42
N TYR A 378 15.68 7.75 23.23
CA TYR A 378 14.37 7.27 22.78
C TYR A 378 13.90 6.05 23.58
N TYR A 379 14.80 5.16 23.98
CA TYR A 379 14.47 4.02 24.81
C TYR A 379 13.98 4.44 26.21
N ARG A 380 14.65 5.43 26.83
CA ARG A 380 14.18 6.02 28.11
C ARG A 380 12.80 6.66 27.95
N LYS A 381 12.56 7.37 26.85
CA LYS A 381 11.24 7.97 26.58
C LYS A 381 10.15 6.90 26.41
N SER A 382 10.45 5.80 25.74
CA SER A 382 9.53 4.65 25.59
C SER A 382 9.13 4.07 26.95
N LYS A 383 10.11 3.83 27.82
CA LYS A 383 9.87 3.37 29.20
C LYS A 383 9.06 4.37 30.02
N GLN A 384 9.34 5.67 29.87
CA GLN A 384 8.61 6.73 30.56
C GLN A 384 7.13 6.72 30.16
N ILE A 385 6.82 6.67 28.86
CA ILE A 385 5.43 6.69 28.37
C ILE A 385 4.63 5.50 28.92
N ILE A 386 5.21 4.28 28.89
CA ILE A 386 4.56 3.09 29.44
C ILE A 386 4.36 3.22 30.97
N ALA A 387 5.35 3.77 31.69
CA ALA A 387 5.26 3.93 33.13
C ALA A 387 4.19 4.96 33.54
N GLU A 388 4.09 6.06 32.81
CA GLU A 388 3.10 7.13 33.05
C GLU A 388 1.67 6.68 32.69
N ASN A 389 1.54 5.79 31.72
CA ASN A 389 0.26 5.27 31.22
C ASN A 389 0.04 3.79 31.59
N ARG A 390 0.46 3.40 32.79
CA ARG A 390 0.46 2.01 33.23
C ARG A 390 -0.93 1.36 33.25
N GLU A 391 -1.94 2.10 33.67
CA GLU A 391 -3.34 1.61 33.69
C GLU A 391 -3.83 1.24 32.29
N PHE A 392 -3.54 2.09 31.29
CA PHE A 392 -3.87 1.83 29.89
C PHE A 392 -3.11 0.61 29.37
N PHE A 393 -1.82 0.51 29.69
CA PHE A 393 -0.98 -0.62 29.31
C PHE A 393 -1.48 -1.95 29.88
N ASP A 394 -1.78 -2.02 31.18
CA ASP A 394 -2.25 -3.26 31.80
C ASP A 394 -3.64 -3.67 31.25
N ALA A 395 -4.53 -2.71 30.99
CA ALA A 395 -5.84 -2.96 30.38
C ALA A 395 -5.71 -3.48 28.94
N MET A 396 -4.80 -2.90 28.14
CA MET A 396 -4.49 -3.37 26.79
C MET A 396 -3.98 -4.82 26.79
N VAL A 397 -3.03 -5.15 27.67
CA VAL A 397 -2.49 -6.52 27.79
C VAL A 397 -3.59 -7.52 28.15
N GLN A 398 -4.46 -7.18 29.11
CA GLN A 398 -5.54 -8.06 29.55
C GLN A 398 -6.55 -8.33 28.45
N GLU A 399 -7.03 -7.28 27.77
CA GLU A 399 -8.03 -7.45 26.71
C GLU A 399 -7.43 -8.15 25.49
N LEU A 400 -6.17 -7.86 25.15
CA LEU A 400 -5.47 -8.52 24.05
C LEU A 400 -5.29 -10.02 24.29
N LEU A 401 -5.02 -10.45 25.52
CA LEU A 401 -4.96 -11.88 25.86
C LEU A 401 -6.32 -12.58 25.78
N LYS A 402 -7.41 -11.84 26.01
CA LYS A 402 -8.78 -12.35 25.96
C LYS A 402 -9.29 -12.48 24.52
N GLU A 403 -9.15 -11.41 23.73
CA GLU A 403 -9.70 -11.36 22.37
C GLU A 403 -8.70 -11.83 21.30
N LYS A 404 -7.42 -11.95 21.63
CA LYS A 404 -6.26 -12.29 20.74
C LYS A 404 -5.96 -11.23 19.68
N THR A 405 -6.97 -10.52 19.19
CA THR A 405 -6.87 -9.41 18.24
C THR A 405 -7.80 -8.28 18.69
N LEU A 406 -7.31 -7.05 18.73
CA LEU A 406 -8.10 -5.86 19.02
C LEU A 406 -8.10 -4.93 17.82
N THR A 407 -9.28 -4.45 17.43
CA THR A 407 -9.45 -3.43 16.40
C THR A 407 -9.30 -2.03 16.97
N LYS A 408 -9.09 -1.05 16.11
CA LYS A 408 -9.07 0.38 16.43
C LYS A 408 -10.19 0.81 17.37
N LYS A 409 -11.42 0.36 17.12
CA LYS A 409 -12.58 0.68 17.96
C LYS A 409 -12.47 0.11 19.38
N GLN A 410 -12.00 -1.13 19.51
CA GLN A 410 -11.79 -1.76 20.81
C GLN A 410 -10.67 -1.06 21.58
N ILE A 411 -9.55 -0.74 20.92
CA ILE A 411 -8.43 0.02 21.50
C ILE A 411 -8.91 1.37 22.02
N ARG A 412 -9.69 2.10 21.21
CA ARG A 412 -10.28 3.38 21.62
C ARG A 412 -11.19 3.23 22.84
N SER A 413 -12.02 2.19 22.88
CA SER A 413 -12.87 1.93 24.05
C SER A 413 -12.07 1.65 25.32
N ILE A 414 -10.93 0.97 25.21
CA ILE A 414 -10.03 0.72 26.34
C ILE A 414 -9.40 2.06 26.79
N ARG A 415 -8.90 2.85 25.84
CA ARG A 415 -8.30 4.15 26.10
C ARG A 415 -9.27 5.11 26.80
N ASP A 416 -10.51 5.19 26.32
CA ASP A 416 -11.54 6.07 26.88
C ASP A 416 -12.00 5.63 28.29
N SER A 417 -11.69 4.39 28.69
CA SER A 417 -12.05 3.82 30.00
C SER A 417 -11.02 4.09 31.12
N VAL A 418 -9.86 4.65 30.78
CA VAL A 418 -8.73 4.87 31.71
C VAL A 418 -8.25 6.32 31.68
N VAL A 419 -7.55 6.75 32.73
CA VAL A 419 -6.96 8.09 32.76
C VAL A 419 -5.66 8.08 31.97
N ILE A 420 -5.62 8.87 30.89
CA ILE A 420 -4.43 9.07 30.07
C ILE A 420 -3.62 10.25 30.59
N ARG A 421 -2.29 10.11 30.63
CA ARG A 421 -1.35 11.18 30.92
C ARG A 421 -0.63 11.55 29.63
N ASP A 422 -0.99 12.73 29.10
CA ASP A 422 -0.42 13.33 27.89
C ASP A 422 0.97 13.97 28.14
#